data_AF-A0A6F8SNU3-F1
#
_entry.id   AF-A0A6F8SNU3-F1
#
_cell.length_a   1.000
_cell.length_b   1.000
_cell.length_c   1.000
_cell.angle_alpha   90.00
_cell.angle_beta   90.00
_cell.angle_gamma   90.00
#
_symmetry.space_group_name_H-M   'P 1'
#
loop_
_entity.id
_entity.type
_entity.pdbx_description
1 polymer ?
#
loop_
_entity_poly.entity_id
_entity_poly.type
_entity_poly.pdbx_seq_one_letter_code
_entity_poly.pdbx_strand_id
1 'polypeptide(L)'
;MEYLGCWALSSEDQFESMAKGSTGQTELPRTELAELEIGFPDAASLNDFSGKTKPLFEAIQSNVRENQSLECLRDALLPKLMSGEIDVSRIGLRQLNGHLSES
;
A
#
# COMPACT_ATOMS: atom_id res chain seq x y z
N MET A 1 11.57 -0.81 12.75
CA MET A 1 10.42 -1.60 12.27
C MET A 1 10.41 -1.69 10.75
N GLU A 2 10.75 -0.63 9.99
CA GLU A 2 10.74 -0.68 8.51
C GLU A 2 11.70 -1.72 7.93
N TYR A 3 12.93 -1.82 8.47
CA TYR A 3 13.94 -2.76 7.98
C TYR A 3 13.45 -4.21 7.97
N LEU A 4 12.91 -4.70 9.09
CA LEU A 4 12.44 -6.08 9.20
C LEU A 4 11.27 -6.36 8.24
N GLY A 5 10.38 -5.38 8.06
CA GLY A 5 9.29 -5.49 7.08
C GLY A 5 9.80 -5.58 5.65
N CYS A 6 10.73 -4.70 5.26
CA CYS A 6 11.35 -4.74 3.94
C CYS A 6 12.17 -6.02 3.72
N TRP A 7 12.90 -6.48 4.73
CA TRP A 7 13.65 -7.73 4.67
C TRP A 7 12.71 -8.91 4.47
N ALA A 8 11.63 -9.00 5.25
CA ALA A 8 10.65 -10.07 5.11
C ALA A 8 10.01 -10.09 3.71
N LEU A 9 9.68 -8.93 3.16
CA LEU A 9 9.19 -8.82 1.78
C LEU A 9 10.25 -9.23 0.75
N SER A 10 11.53 -8.90 0.96
CA SER A 10 12.60 -9.33 0.06
C SER A 10 12.94 -10.83 0.18
N SER A 11 12.53 -11.47 1.27
CA SER A 11 12.74 -12.90 1.53
C SER A 11 11.53 -13.75 1.16
N GLU A 12 10.59 -13.24 0.35
CA GLU A 12 9.38 -13.95 -0.07
C GLU A 12 9.70 -15.31 -0.69
N ASP A 13 10.65 -15.38 -1.62
CA ASP A 13 11.10 -16.64 -2.24
C ASP A 13 11.61 -17.65 -1.20
N GLN A 14 12.30 -17.16 -0.16
CA GLN A 14 12.79 -18.02 0.92
C GLN A 14 11.61 -18.58 1.72
N PHE A 15 10.63 -17.74 2.06
CA PHE A 15 9.41 -18.19 2.74
C PHE A 15 8.62 -19.19 1.89
N GLU A 16 8.47 -18.96 0.59
CA GLU A 16 7.80 -19.90 -0.32
C GLU A 16 8.50 -21.26 -0.34
N SER A 17 9.84 -21.28 -0.35
CA SER A 17 10.61 -22.53 -0.33
C SER A 17 10.50 -23.31 0.98
N MET A 18 10.29 -22.62 2.10
CA MET A 18 10.08 -23.20 3.44
C MET A 18 8.62 -23.64 3.65
N ALA A 19 7.71 -23.12 2.83
CA ALA A 19 6.29 -23.37 2.99
C ALA A 19 5.97 -24.84 2.66
N LYS A 20 5.28 -25.52 3.59
CA LYS A 20 4.95 -26.95 3.46
C LYS A 20 3.44 -27.11 3.35
N GLY A 21 3.00 -27.97 2.43
CA GLY A 21 1.57 -28.22 2.21
C GLY A 21 1.25 -28.61 0.78
N SER A 22 -0.05 -28.76 0.49
CA SER A 22 -0.57 -28.94 -0.87
C SER A 22 -1.29 -27.67 -1.36
N THR A 23 -1.64 -27.62 -2.64
CA THR A 23 -2.28 -26.45 -3.26
C THR A 23 -3.48 -25.95 -2.45
N GLY A 24 -3.37 -24.73 -1.90
CA GLY A 24 -4.40 -24.08 -1.09
C GLY A 24 -4.29 -24.29 0.43
N GLN A 25 -3.32 -25.07 0.90
CA GLN A 25 -3.04 -25.30 2.33
C GLN A 25 -1.53 -25.30 2.59
N THR A 26 -0.87 -24.21 2.25
CA THR A 26 0.56 -24.04 2.51
C THR A 26 0.75 -23.29 3.82
N GLU A 27 1.53 -23.85 4.73
CA GLU A 27 1.85 -23.24 6.03
C GLU A 27 3.37 -23.08 6.19
N LEU A 28 3.78 -22.03 6.91
CA LEU A 28 5.15 -21.84 7.36
C LEU A 28 5.32 -22.48 8.75
N PRO A 29 6.11 -23.57 8.88
CA PRO A 29 6.27 -24.24 10.16
C PRO A 29 6.93 -23.32 11.19
N ARG A 30 6.33 -23.21 12.38
CA ARG A 30 6.82 -22.31 13.45
C ARG A 30 8.26 -22.60 13.86
N THR A 31 8.68 -23.86 13.81
CA THR A 31 10.06 -24.28 14.11
C THR A 31 11.05 -23.74 13.10
N GLU A 32 10.70 -23.78 11.81
CA GLU A 32 11.58 -23.31 10.72
C GLU A 32 11.64 -21.78 10.70
N LEU A 33 10.53 -21.11 11.01
CA LEU A 33 10.53 -19.66 11.17
C LEU A 33 11.39 -19.20 12.37
N ALA A 34 11.42 -19.98 13.46
CA ALA A 34 12.21 -19.65 14.64
C ALA A 34 13.72 -19.84 14.44
N GLU A 35 14.11 -20.69 13.49
CA GLU A 35 15.51 -20.95 13.13
C GLU A 35 16.05 -19.99 12.06
N LEU A 36 15.20 -19.10 11.54
CA LEU A 36 15.56 -18.19 10.47
C LEU A 36 16.57 -17.15 10.95
N GLU A 37 17.78 -17.20 10.40
CA GLU A 37 18.81 -16.23 10.69
C GLU A 37 18.57 -14.94 9.90
N ILE A 38 18.37 -13.85 10.64
CA ILE A 38 18.19 -12.51 10.07
C ILE A 38 19.49 -11.75 10.23
N GLY A 39 20.14 -11.42 9.11
CA GLY A 39 21.28 -10.51 9.11
C GLY A 39 20.85 -9.15 9.64
N PHE A 40 21.21 -8.83 10.88
CA PHE A 40 20.82 -7.56 11.50
C PHE A 40 21.97 -6.55 11.36
N PRO A 41 21.78 -5.43 10.62
CA PRO A 41 22.82 -4.43 10.45
C PRO A 41 23.13 -3.70 11.76
N ASP A 42 24.28 -3.01 11.79
CA ASP A 42 24.60 -2.11 12.89
C ASP A 42 23.63 -0.91 12.98
N ALA A 43 23.66 -0.22 14.12
CA ALA A 43 22.76 0.89 14.40
C ALA A 43 22.90 2.07 13.41
N ALA A 44 24.10 2.33 12.88
CA ALA A 44 24.31 3.42 11.94
C ALA A 44 23.68 3.08 10.58
N SER A 45 23.87 1.86 10.11
CA SER A 45 23.25 1.33 8.89
C SER A 45 21.72 1.33 8.98
N LEU A 46 21.16 0.94 10.13
CA LEU A 46 19.71 0.99 10.37
C LEU A 46 19.16 2.42 10.37
N ASN A 47 19.89 3.37 10.95
CA ASN A 47 19.47 4.76 10.97
C ASN A 47 19.50 5.39 9.56
N ASP A 48 20.53 5.11 8.77
CA ASP A 48 20.59 5.55 7.37
C ASP A 48 19.45 4.95 6.53
N PHE A 49 19.18 3.65 6.70
CA PHE A 49 18.06 2.98 6.04
C PHE A 49 16.71 3.60 6.42
N SER A 50 16.46 3.79 7.72
CA SER A 50 15.22 4.41 8.21
C SER A 50 15.08 5.85 7.70
N GLY A 51 16.16 6.63 7.68
CA GLY A 51 16.16 7.98 7.12
C GLY A 51 15.73 8.04 5.66
N LYS A 52 16.10 7.04 4.85
CA LYS A 52 15.71 6.94 3.44
C LYS A 52 14.30 6.41 3.23
N THR A 53 13.87 5.45 4.05
CA THR A 53 12.60 4.73 3.83
C THR A 53 11.40 5.36 4.52
N LYS A 54 11.60 5.97 5.69
CA LYS A 54 10.54 6.66 6.44
C LYS A 54 9.69 7.63 5.59
N PRO A 55 10.28 8.57 4.81
CA PRO A 55 9.45 9.47 4.00
C PRO A 55 8.61 8.75 2.95
N LEU A 56 9.06 7.59 2.44
CA LEU A 56 8.30 6.79 1.49
C LEU A 56 7.08 6.15 2.16
N PHE A 57 7.26 5.56 3.35
CA PHE A 57 6.15 4.98 4.11
C PHE A 57 5.16 6.05 4.59
N GLU A 58 5.64 7.24 4.95
CA GLU A 58 4.77 8.38 5.29
C GLU A 58 3.96 8.84 4.07
N ALA A 59 4.57 8.93 2.89
CA ALA A 59 3.86 9.27 1.65
C ALA A 59 2.80 8.23 1.29
N ILE A 60 3.12 6.93 1.38
CA ILE A 60 2.15 5.84 1.15
C ILE A 60 0.96 5.98 2.10
N GLN A 61 1.20 6.16 3.40
CA GLN A 61 0.13 6.32 4.38
C GLN A 61 -0.71 7.58 4.12
N SER A 62 -0.08 8.68 3.71
CA SER A 62 -0.79 9.91 3.33
C SER A 62 -1.73 9.66 2.16
N ASN A 63 -1.24 9.02 1.09
CA ASN A 63 -2.03 8.72 -0.09
C ASN A 63 -3.20 7.77 0.22
N VAL A 64 -3.00 6.78 1.08
CA VAL A 64 -4.08 5.88 1.51
C VAL A 64 -5.18 6.65 2.24
N ARG A 65 -4.83 7.56 3.16
CA ARG A 65 -5.80 8.40 3.88
C ARG A 65 -6.53 9.37 2.95
N GLU A 66 -5.79 9.95 1.99
CA GLU A 66 -6.37 10.82 0.98
C GLU A 66 -7.37 10.08 0.10
N ASN A 67 -7.00 8.89 -0.41
CA ASN A 67 -7.91 8.03 -1.18
C ASN A 67 -9.19 7.70 -0.40
N GLN A 68 -9.08 7.31 0.87
CA GLN A 68 -10.24 7.05 1.72
C GLN A 68 -11.13 8.29 1.88
N SER A 69 -10.52 9.47 2.03
CA SER A 69 -11.24 10.74 2.15
C SER A 69 -11.95 11.11 0.83
N LEU A 70 -11.29 10.90 -0.31
CA LEU A 70 -11.83 11.14 -1.64
C LEU A 70 -12.98 10.16 -1.97
N GLU A 71 -12.84 8.89 -1.59
CA GLU A 71 -13.91 7.89 -1.71
C GLU A 71 -15.15 8.29 -0.91
N CYS A 72 -14.96 8.68 0.35
CA CYS A 72 -16.05 9.16 1.20
C CYS A 72 -16.71 10.42 0.60
N LEU A 73 -15.90 11.36 0.10
CA LEU A 73 -16.41 12.58 -0.54
C LEU A 73 -17.20 12.25 -1.82
N ARG A 74 -16.69 11.35 -2.66
CA ARG A 74 -17.39 10.85 -3.85
C ARG A 74 -18.74 10.27 -3.47
N ASP A 75 -18.76 9.38 -2.48
CA ASP A 75 -19.98 8.66 -2.08
C ASP A 75 -21.02 9.60 -1.44
N ALA A 76 -20.57 10.68 -0.80
CA ALA A 76 -21.44 11.73 -0.29
C ALA A 76 -22.00 12.66 -1.39
N LEU A 77 -21.18 13.04 -2.37
CA LEU A 77 -21.53 14.04 -3.38
C LEU A 77 -22.25 13.45 -4.60
N LEU A 78 -21.87 12.25 -5.04
CA LEU A 78 -22.40 11.66 -6.26
C LEU A 78 -23.92 11.46 -6.21
N PRO A 79 -24.54 10.96 -5.13
CA PRO A 79 -26.00 10.86 -5.05
C PRO A 79 -26.70 12.22 -5.16
N LYS A 80 -26.12 13.25 -4.52
CA LYS A 80 -26.65 14.62 -4.55
C LYS A 80 -26.55 15.23 -5.94
N LEU A 81 -25.44 14.99 -6.65
CA LEU A 81 -25.26 15.39 -8.03
C LEU A 81 -26.27 14.68 -8.96
N MET A 82 -26.41 13.35 -8.83
CA MET A 82 -27.32 12.55 -9.64
C MET A 82 -28.80 12.91 -9.40
N SER A 83 -29.16 13.31 -8.18
CA SER A 83 -30.51 13.79 -7.85
C SER A 83 -30.80 15.21 -8.33
N GLY A 84 -29.78 15.95 -8.77
CA GLY A 84 -29.89 17.37 -9.10
C GLY A 84 -29.98 18.32 -7.90
N GLU A 85 -29.77 17.82 -6.67
CA GLU A 85 -29.66 18.66 -5.46
C GLU A 85 -28.46 19.62 -5.56
N ILE A 86 -27.40 19.20 -6.27
CA ILE A 86 -26.23 20.02 -6.58
C ILE A 86 -26.21 20.30 -8.10
N ASP A 87 -26.26 21.57 -8.49
CA ASP A 87 -26.10 22.01 -9.89
C ASP A 87 -24.66 22.49 -10.16
N VAL A 88 -24.00 21.83 -11.11
CA VAL A 88 -22.62 22.13 -11.54
C VAL A 88 -22.53 22.73 -12.95
N SER A 89 -23.67 23.04 -13.59
CA SER A 89 -23.74 23.54 -14.98
C SER A 89 -23.00 24.86 -15.21
N ARG A 90 -22.82 25.66 -14.16
CA ARG A 90 -22.13 26.96 -14.21
C ARG A 90 -20.66 26.87 -13.82
N ILE A 91 -20.17 25.67 -13.48
CA ILE A 91 -18.78 25.44 -13.13
C ILE A 91 -18.02 25.09 -14.41
N GLY A 92 -17.02 25.91 -14.75
CA GLY A 92 -16.09 25.62 -15.84
C GLY A 92 -15.14 24.48 -15.47
N LEU A 93 -15.61 23.23 -15.55
CA LEU A 93 -14.79 22.06 -15.27
C LEU A 93 -13.77 21.85 -16.39
N ARG A 94 -12.48 21.93 -16.07
CA ARG A 94 -11.42 21.49 -16.98
C ARG A 94 -11.34 19.97 -16.92
N GLN A 95 -11.71 19.30 -18.01
CA GLN A 95 -11.59 17.84 -18.09
C GLN A 95 -10.11 17.46 -18.22
N LEU A 96 -9.55 16.85 -17.18
CA LEU A 96 -8.13 16.46 -17.14
C LEU A 96 -7.88 15.07 -17.79
N ASN A 97 -8.90 14.23 -17.90
CA ASN A 97 -8.80 12.85 -18.37
C ASN A 97 -9.36 12.62 -19.78
N GLY A 98 -9.36 13.65 -20.65
CA GLY A 98 -9.92 13.55 -22.01
C GLY A 98 -9.26 12.51 -22.92
N HIS A 99 -8.09 11.98 -22.56
CA HIS A 99 -7.44 10.88 -23.29
C HIS A 99 -8.09 9.51 -23.02
N LEU A 100 -8.94 9.38 -21.99
CA LEU A 100 -9.64 8.14 -21.65
C LEU A 100 -10.98 7.98 -22.38
N SER A 101 -11.44 8.98 -23.15
CA SER A 101 -12.69 8.90 -23.92
C SER A 101 -12.52 8.27 -25.30
N GLU A 102 -11.31 7.90 -25.71
CA GLU A 102 -11.02 7.28 -27.03
C GLU A 102 -10.60 5.80 -26.93
N SER A 103 -10.97 5.08 -25.87
CA SER A 103 -10.73 3.61 -25.74
C SER A 103 -12.03 2.82 -25.64
#